data_AF-A0A2V8I9C4-F1
#
_entry.id   AF-A0A2V8I9C4-F1
#
_cell.length_a   1.000
_cell.length_b   1.000
_cell.length_c   1.000
_cell.angle_alpha   90.00
_cell.angle_beta   90.00
_cell.angle_gamma   90.00
#
_symmetry.space_group_name_H-M   'P 1'
#
loop_
_entity.id
_entity.type
_entity.pdbx_description
1 polymer ?
#
loop_
_entity_poly.entity_id
_entity_poly.type
_entity_poly.pdbx_seq_one_letter_code
_entity_poly.pdbx_strand_id
1 'polypeptide(L)'
;MDDCDRFRRNRSDEEDFCWARRRRSVVQTALGDLYVSRNKPFPGGRARSHFLRGPGEGPKTAATPYKVITLNSWEEYLSIISDSPYQNWAFRGQRDASAPLFSALSRYFMAFQVDPRAWPEQEKRILRIFKRKAIHFLQHVPDRDDDFQWLALMQDHGAPTRLLDFTWSPYVAAFFALQ
;
A
#
# COMPACT_ATOMS: atom_id res chain seq x y z
N MET A 1 -0.63 26.83 -18.35
CA MET A 1 -1.85 26.41 -17.64
C MET A 1 -1.86 24.91 -17.76
N ASP A 2 -1.36 24.23 -16.72
CA ASP A 2 -0.97 22.83 -16.82
C ASP A 2 -2.18 21.94 -17.10
N ASP A 3 -2.02 20.93 -17.97
CA ASP A 3 -3.06 19.94 -18.27
C ASP A 3 -3.63 19.28 -16.99
N CYS A 4 -2.81 19.21 -15.93
CA CYS A 4 -3.16 18.84 -14.56
C CYS A 4 -4.36 19.62 -13.99
N ASP A 5 -4.46 20.91 -14.27
CA ASP A 5 -5.49 21.79 -13.73
C ASP A 5 -6.81 21.68 -14.49
N ARG A 6 -6.76 21.23 -15.74
CA ARG A 6 -7.94 20.98 -16.58
C ARG A 6 -8.60 19.65 -16.17
N PHE A 7 -7.80 18.63 -15.88
CA PHE A 7 -8.26 17.34 -15.36
C PHE A 7 -9.01 17.49 -14.02
N ARG A 8 -8.58 18.42 -13.15
CA ARG A 8 -9.22 18.68 -11.84
C ARG A 8 -10.54 19.46 -11.89
N ARG A 9 -10.84 20.20 -12.96
CA ARG A 9 -11.90 21.24 -12.95
C ARG A 9 -13.23 20.85 -13.63
N ASN A 10 -13.33 19.72 -14.31
CA ASN A 10 -14.57 19.36 -15.00
C ASN A 10 -15.67 18.91 -14.02
N ARG A 11 -16.70 19.76 -13.90
CA ARG A 11 -17.73 19.80 -12.84
C ARG A 11 -18.91 18.83 -13.04
N SER A 12 -18.99 18.10 -14.17
CA SER A 12 -20.13 17.24 -14.50
C SER A 12 -20.01 15.78 -14.05
N ASP A 13 -18.86 15.37 -13.51
CA ASP A 13 -18.56 13.97 -13.14
C ASP A 13 -18.34 13.81 -11.62
N GLU A 14 -18.98 14.67 -10.80
CA GLU A 14 -18.74 14.78 -9.35
C GLU A 14 -19.02 13.48 -8.57
N GLU A 15 -19.84 12.57 -9.10
CA GLU A 15 -20.19 11.30 -8.43
C GLU A 15 -19.13 10.20 -8.62
N ASP A 16 -18.39 10.19 -9.73
CA ASP A 16 -17.43 9.11 -10.06
C ASP A 16 -16.03 9.33 -9.45
N PHE A 17 -15.70 10.55 -8.99
CA PHE A 17 -14.34 10.99 -8.62
C PHE A 17 -14.22 11.53 -7.19
N CYS A 18 -15.01 11.01 -6.26
CA CYS A 18 -14.96 11.37 -4.83
C CYS A 18 -13.56 11.23 -4.19
N TRP A 19 -12.65 10.42 -4.76
CA TRP A 19 -11.27 10.27 -4.28
C TRP A 19 -10.38 11.50 -4.55
N ALA A 20 -10.68 12.31 -5.57
CA ALA A 20 -9.82 13.44 -5.96
C ALA A 20 -10.02 14.70 -5.06
N ARG A 21 -11.12 14.80 -4.32
CA ARG A 21 -11.50 16.03 -3.59
C ARG A 21 -11.18 16.01 -2.09
N ARG A 22 -10.75 14.88 -1.53
CA ARG A 22 -10.62 14.74 -0.07
C ARG A 22 -9.22 14.27 0.34
N ARG A 23 -8.19 15.07 0.04
CA ARG A 23 -7.01 15.16 0.93
C ARG A 23 -7.45 15.83 2.24
N ARG A 24 -8.27 15.16 3.05
CA ARG A 24 -8.16 15.37 4.49
C ARG A 24 -6.95 14.55 4.87
N SER A 25 -5.91 15.24 5.30
CA SER A 25 -4.89 14.71 6.20
C SER A 25 -5.58 13.86 7.27
N VAL A 26 -5.65 12.54 7.06
CA VAL A 26 -5.94 11.61 8.15
C VAL A 26 -4.59 11.41 8.82
N VAL A 27 -4.30 12.31 9.76
CA VAL A 27 -3.32 12.05 10.81
C VAL A 27 -3.92 10.93 11.64
N GLN A 28 -3.45 9.70 11.43
CA GLN A 28 -3.79 8.61 12.34
C GLN A 28 -2.74 8.60 13.45
N THR A 29 -3.14 9.20 14.58
CA THR A 29 -2.53 9.00 15.89
C THR A 29 -3.49 8.16 16.72
N ALA A 30 -2.89 7.47 17.70
CA ALA A 30 -3.48 6.77 18.85
C ALA A 30 -3.79 5.28 18.67
N LEU A 31 -2.90 4.50 19.32
CA LEU A 31 -3.18 3.54 20.39
C LEU A 31 -4.08 2.34 20.08
N GLY A 32 -3.54 1.17 20.40
CA GLY A 32 -4.31 -0.01 20.76
C GLY A 32 -4.19 -1.13 19.77
N ASP A 33 -3.33 -2.07 20.13
CA ASP A 33 -3.48 -3.51 19.97
C ASP A 33 -3.68 -4.11 18.56
N LEU A 34 -2.63 -4.85 18.17
CA LEU A 34 -2.68 -6.20 17.59
C LEU A 34 -3.75 -6.44 16.51
N TYR A 35 -3.34 -6.52 15.24
CA TYR A 35 -3.89 -7.54 14.33
C TYR A 35 -3.01 -7.73 13.09
N VAL A 36 -2.54 -8.95 12.86
CA VAL A 36 -2.42 -9.52 11.51
C VAL A 36 -2.96 -10.94 11.54
N SER A 37 -4.15 -11.10 10.98
CA SER A 37 -4.78 -12.38 10.65
C SER A 37 -4.19 -12.91 9.35
N ARG A 38 -3.68 -14.14 9.37
CA ARG A 38 -3.45 -14.93 8.15
C ARG A 38 -4.57 -15.98 8.04
N ASN A 39 -5.30 -15.90 6.93
CA ASN A 39 -6.26 -16.89 6.45
C ASN A 39 -5.71 -18.33 6.50
N LYS A 40 -6.53 -19.25 7.01
CA LYS A 40 -6.57 -20.66 6.61
C LYS A 40 -8.01 -21.02 6.19
N PRO A 41 -8.19 -22.00 5.28
CA PRO A 41 -9.44 -22.20 4.55
C PRO A 41 -10.54 -22.84 5.42
N PHE A 42 -11.79 -22.44 5.20
CA PHE A 42 -12.96 -23.06 5.82
C PHE A 42 -13.35 -24.37 5.10
N PRO A 43 -13.50 -25.50 5.81
CA PRO A 43 -14.35 -26.60 5.36
C PRO A 43 -15.77 -26.42 5.91
N GLY A 44 -16.77 -26.69 5.10
CA GLY A 44 -18.18 -26.63 5.50
C GLY A 44 -18.62 -27.83 6.34
N GLY A 45 -19.54 -27.57 7.30
CA GLY A 45 -20.71 -28.42 7.52
C GLY A 45 -20.71 -29.44 8.67
N ARG A 46 -21.35 -29.04 9.79
CA ARG A 46 -22.19 -29.82 10.74
C ARG A 46 -21.59 -31.01 11.52
N ALA A 47 -21.57 -30.89 12.86
CA ALA A 47 -22.50 -31.54 13.81
C ALA A 47 -21.92 -31.65 15.25
N ARG A 48 -22.84 -31.65 16.22
CA ARG A 48 -22.72 -31.67 17.69
C ARG A 48 -21.78 -32.74 18.27
N SER A 49 -21.07 -32.41 19.36
CA SER A 49 -21.29 -32.93 20.74
C SER A 49 -20.03 -32.80 21.63
N HIS A 50 -20.29 -32.74 22.93
CA HIS A 50 -19.39 -32.58 24.08
C HIS A 50 -17.99 -33.22 23.98
N PHE A 51 -16.96 -32.48 24.41
CA PHE A 51 -15.82 -33.06 25.15
C PHE A 51 -15.16 -32.00 26.05
N LEU A 52 -14.87 -32.40 27.30
CA LEU A 52 -14.24 -31.60 28.35
C LEU A 52 -12.69 -31.60 28.22
N ARG A 53 -12.05 -30.56 28.77
CA ARG A 53 -10.72 -30.52 29.47
C ARG A 53 -9.63 -29.63 28.83
N GLY A 54 -9.01 -28.80 29.68
CA GLY A 54 -7.57 -28.51 29.65
C GLY A 54 -7.16 -27.04 29.41
N PRO A 55 -6.46 -26.37 30.36
CA PRO A 55 -6.01 -24.98 30.21
C PRO A 55 -4.61 -24.88 29.60
N GLY A 56 -4.39 -23.82 28.81
CA GLY A 56 -3.08 -23.20 28.63
C GLY A 56 -2.20 -23.75 27.51
N GLU A 57 -2.40 -23.26 26.28
CA GLU A 57 -1.30 -23.03 25.35
C GLU A 57 -1.53 -21.68 24.67
N GLY A 58 -0.66 -20.70 24.96
CA GLY A 58 -0.64 -19.41 24.27
C GLY A 58 -0.32 -19.59 22.78
N PRO A 59 -0.74 -18.66 21.91
CA PRO A 59 -0.54 -18.81 20.48
C PRO A 59 0.95 -18.77 20.13
N LYS A 60 1.46 -19.90 19.62
CA LYS A 60 2.81 -20.06 19.07
C LYS A 60 2.98 -19.11 17.87
N THR A 61 3.83 -18.10 18.01
CA THR A 61 4.14 -17.11 16.97
C THR A 61 4.81 -17.81 15.78
N ALA A 62 4.16 -17.80 14.62
CA ALA A 62 4.75 -18.33 13.39
C ALA A 62 5.99 -17.49 13.00
N ALA A 63 7.13 -18.16 12.77
CA ALA A 63 8.39 -17.50 12.44
C ALA A 63 8.27 -16.66 11.16
N THR A 64 8.70 -15.40 11.23
CA THR A 64 8.76 -14.51 10.07
C THR A 64 9.90 -14.94 9.14
N PRO A 65 9.68 -15.00 7.80
CA PRO A 65 10.67 -15.51 6.84
C PRO A 65 11.78 -14.49 6.52
N TYR A 66 11.90 -13.41 7.28
CA TYR A 66 12.83 -12.33 7.02
C TYR A 66 13.61 -11.99 8.29
N LYS A 67 14.84 -11.52 8.10
CA LYS A 67 15.70 -11.05 9.18
C LYS A 67 15.32 -9.61 9.54
N VAL A 68 15.02 -9.37 10.80
CA VAL A 68 14.86 -8.02 11.36
C VAL A 68 16.17 -7.64 12.04
N ILE A 69 16.67 -6.46 11.73
CA ILE A 69 17.84 -5.88 12.39
C ILE A 69 17.38 -4.55 12.99
N THR A 70 17.53 -4.41 14.30
CA THR A 70 17.23 -3.17 15.02
C THR A 70 18.52 -2.39 15.15
N LEU A 71 18.49 -1.12 14.73
CA LEU A 71 19.64 -0.23 14.73
C LEU A 71 19.40 0.90 15.71
N ASN A 72 20.41 1.23 16.51
CA ASN A 72 20.29 2.23 17.57
C ASN A 72 21.08 3.51 17.26
N SER A 73 21.94 3.50 16.24
CA SER A 73 22.68 4.68 15.82
C SER A 73 22.84 4.77 14.30
N TRP A 74 23.18 5.97 13.83
CA TRP A 74 23.45 6.22 12.42
C TRP A 74 24.72 5.50 11.94
N GLU A 75 25.74 5.40 12.80
CA GLU A 75 26.99 4.72 12.51
C GLU A 75 26.78 3.22 12.31
N GLU A 76 25.91 2.60 13.12
CA GLU A 76 25.51 1.20 12.97
C GLU A 76 24.83 0.98 11.61
N TYR A 77 23.92 1.88 11.22
CA TYR A 77 23.30 1.86 9.90
C TYR A 77 24.32 1.98 8.77
N LEU A 78 25.24 2.95 8.85
CA LEU A 78 26.29 3.15 7.85
C LEU A 78 27.16 1.91 7.67
N SER A 79 27.59 1.28 8.76
CA SER A 79 28.43 0.07 8.71
C SER A 79 27.76 -1.08 7.96
N ILE A 80 26.42 -1.17 8.05
CA ILE A 80 25.63 -2.20 7.39
C ILE A 80 25.42 -1.90 5.92
N ILE A 81 25.32 -0.64 5.51
CA ILE A 81 25.10 -0.29 4.10
C ILE A 81 26.41 -0.15 3.31
N SER A 82 27.52 0.21 3.96
CA SER A 82 28.82 0.43 3.29
C SER A 82 29.55 -0.88 2.97
N ASP A 83 29.54 -1.84 3.89
CA ASP A 83 30.46 -2.98 3.86
C ASP A 83 29.78 -4.30 3.40
N SER A 84 28.65 -4.20 2.69
CA SER A 84 27.65 -5.27 2.69
C SER A 84 27.17 -5.75 1.31
N PRO A 85 26.65 -7.00 1.20
CA PRO A 85 25.90 -7.51 0.04
C PRO A 85 24.66 -6.68 -0.39
N TYR A 86 24.33 -5.59 0.31
CA TYR A 86 23.14 -4.78 0.06
C TYR A 86 23.29 -3.71 -1.04
N GLN A 87 24.43 -3.65 -1.74
CA GLN A 87 24.65 -2.66 -2.81
C GLN A 87 23.64 -2.76 -3.96
N ASN A 88 23.09 -3.94 -4.21
CA ASN A 88 22.08 -4.18 -5.25
C ASN A 88 20.67 -4.38 -4.68
N TRP A 89 20.40 -3.86 -3.48
CA TRP A 89 19.09 -3.96 -2.85
C TRP A 89 18.26 -2.70 -3.07
N ALA A 90 16.95 -2.89 -3.22
CA ALA A 90 16.00 -1.79 -3.19
C ALA A 90 15.60 -1.50 -1.74
N PHE A 91 15.64 -0.23 -1.38
CA PHE A 91 15.30 0.27 -0.05
C PHE A 91 13.99 1.04 -0.08
N ARG A 92 13.28 1.08 1.05
CA ARG A 92 12.10 1.92 1.23
C ARG A 92 12.12 2.54 2.62
N GLY A 93 11.90 3.85 2.67
CA GLY A 93 11.70 4.55 3.93
C GLY A 93 10.29 4.35 4.44
N GLN A 94 10.18 3.97 5.71
CA GLN A 94 8.91 3.85 6.41
C GLN A 94 9.09 4.31 7.85
N ARG A 95 8.26 5.27 8.26
CA ARG A 95 8.33 5.89 9.59
C ARG A 95 8.03 4.92 10.74
N ASP A 96 7.12 3.99 10.49
CA ASP A 96 6.68 3.02 11.49
C ASP A 96 7.00 1.59 11.03
N ALA A 97 7.95 0.96 11.70
CA ALA A 97 8.37 -0.41 11.42
C ALA A 97 7.29 -1.46 11.77
N SER A 98 6.32 -1.12 12.60
CA SER A 98 5.19 -2.00 12.93
C SER A 98 4.07 -1.93 11.91
N ALA A 99 4.01 -0.85 11.11
CA ALA A 99 2.96 -0.67 10.13
C ALA A 99 3.15 -1.65 8.95
N PRO A 100 2.10 -2.35 8.49
CA PRO A 100 2.22 -3.26 7.35
C PRO A 100 2.48 -2.51 6.05
N LEU A 101 3.11 -3.19 5.10
CA LEU A 101 3.32 -2.67 3.75
C LEU A 101 2.01 -2.65 2.97
N PHE A 102 1.25 -1.57 3.11
CA PHE A 102 0.06 -1.31 2.29
C PHE A 102 0.35 -0.28 1.20
N SER A 103 -0.17 -0.54 0.00
CA SER A 103 -0.19 0.45 -1.08
C SER A 103 -1.21 1.56 -0.80
N ALA A 104 -1.14 2.66 -1.54
CA ALA A 104 -2.15 3.71 -1.45
C ALA A 104 -3.55 3.17 -1.79
N LEU A 105 -3.65 2.28 -2.78
CA LEU A 105 -4.89 1.61 -3.15
C LEU A 105 -5.42 0.69 -2.05
N SER A 106 -4.55 -0.12 -1.42
CA SER A 106 -4.93 -0.99 -0.32
C SER A 106 -5.47 -0.18 0.86
N ARG A 107 -4.78 0.91 1.25
CA ARG A 107 -5.25 1.81 2.30
C ARG A 107 -6.59 2.43 1.96
N TYR A 108 -6.78 2.85 0.70
CA TYR A 108 -8.04 3.39 0.21
C TYR A 108 -9.17 2.36 0.36
N PHE A 109 -9.01 1.15 -0.17
CA PHE A 109 -10.04 0.12 -0.07
C PHE A 109 -10.36 -0.29 1.36
N MET A 110 -9.35 -0.38 2.24
CA MET A 110 -9.58 -0.63 3.67
C MET A 110 -10.39 0.49 4.34
N ALA A 111 -10.04 1.75 4.07
CA ALA A 111 -10.73 2.90 4.64
C ALA A 111 -12.21 2.96 4.24
N PHE A 112 -12.54 2.49 3.04
CA PHE A 112 -13.91 2.38 2.52
C PHE A 112 -14.56 1.01 2.76
N GLN A 113 -13.91 0.12 3.52
CA GLN A 113 -14.42 -1.21 3.88
C GLN A 113 -14.83 -2.07 2.66
N VAL A 114 -14.10 -1.93 1.55
CA VAL A 114 -14.34 -2.73 0.33
C VAL A 114 -13.91 -4.17 0.59
N ASP A 115 -14.77 -5.14 0.25
CA ASP A 115 -14.45 -6.57 0.36
C ASP A 115 -13.13 -6.87 -0.39
N PRO A 116 -12.10 -7.42 0.29
CA PRO A 116 -10.84 -7.84 -0.32
C PRO A 116 -10.98 -8.66 -1.60
N ARG A 117 -12.05 -9.47 -1.72
CA ARG A 117 -12.31 -10.27 -2.93
C ARG A 117 -12.65 -9.42 -4.15
N ALA A 118 -13.16 -8.20 -3.93
CA ALA A 118 -13.51 -7.27 -4.98
C ALA A 118 -12.32 -6.38 -5.42
N TRP A 119 -11.22 -6.33 -4.66
CA TRP A 119 -10.12 -5.39 -4.92
C TRP A 119 -9.55 -5.46 -6.33
N PRO A 120 -9.27 -6.65 -6.92
CA PRO A 120 -8.71 -6.72 -8.28
C PRO A 120 -9.66 -6.14 -9.33
N GLU A 121 -10.97 -6.41 -9.21
CA GLU A 121 -11.96 -5.90 -10.16
C GLU A 121 -12.23 -4.41 -9.97
N GLN A 122 -12.19 -3.92 -8.73
CA GLN A 122 -12.25 -2.48 -8.46
C GLN A 122 -11.02 -1.75 -9.02
N GLU A 123 -9.82 -2.28 -8.83
CA GLU A 123 -8.59 -1.70 -9.42
C GLU A 123 -8.69 -1.63 -10.94
N LYS A 124 -9.06 -2.74 -11.61
CA LYS A 124 -9.24 -2.77 -13.07
C LYS A 124 -10.26 -1.73 -13.54
N ARG A 125 -11.37 -1.56 -12.80
CA ARG A 125 -12.38 -0.54 -13.10
C ARG A 125 -11.81 0.87 -12.96
N ILE A 126 -11.09 1.17 -11.87
CA ILE A 126 -10.45 2.47 -11.64
C ILE A 126 -9.46 2.78 -12.76
N LEU A 127 -8.57 1.83 -13.08
CA LEU A 127 -7.58 1.95 -14.15
C LEU A 127 -8.26 2.20 -15.51
N ARG A 128 -9.29 1.43 -15.85
CA ARG A 128 -10.04 1.60 -17.11
C ARG A 128 -10.70 2.97 -17.21
N ILE A 129 -11.30 3.45 -16.12
CA ILE A 129 -11.92 4.78 -16.07
C ILE A 129 -10.84 5.86 -16.22
N PHE A 130 -9.70 5.72 -15.55
CA PHE A 130 -8.58 6.65 -15.67
C PHE A 130 -8.06 6.73 -17.10
N LYS A 131 -7.76 5.59 -17.74
CA LYS A 131 -7.33 5.51 -19.15
C LYS A 131 -8.29 6.24 -20.09
N ARG A 132 -9.59 5.99 -19.94
CA ARG A 132 -10.65 6.64 -20.74
C ARG A 132 -10.69 8.15 -20.58
N LYS A 133 -10.41 8.68 -19.39
CA LYS A 133 -10.43 10.13 -19.17
C LYS A 133 -9.11 10.77 -19.58
N ALA A 134 -7.99 10.17 -19.20
CA ALA A 134 -6.65 10.69 -19.43
C ALA A 134 -6.40 11.08 -20.89
N ILE A 135 -6.86 10.27 -21.86
CA ILE A 135 -6.75 10.56 -23.29
C ILE A 135 -7.40 11.88 -23.75
N HIS A 136 -8.33 12.43 -22.98
CA HIS A 136 -9.01 13.70 -23.29
C HIS A 136 -8.30 14.91 -22.68
N PHE A 137 -7.43 14.70 -21.70
CA PHE A 137 -6.81 15.77 -20.93
C PHE A 137 -5.29 15.81 -21.07
N LEU A 138 -4.65 14.70 -21.45
CA LEU A 138 -3.20 14.59 -21.58
C LEU A 138 -2.81 14.49 -23.05
N GLN A 139 -1.79 15.26 -23.44
CA GLN A 139 -1.26 15.25 -24.81
C GLN A 139 -0.47 13.98 -25.12
N HIS A 140 0.24 13.45 -24.12
CA HIS A 140 1.02 12.23 -24.20
C HIS A 140 0.50 11.23 -23.19
N VAL A 141 0.15 10.04 -23.66
CA VAL A 141 -0.31 8.94 -22.83
C VAL A 141 0.49 7.68 -23.15
N PRO A 142 0.68 6.78 -22.19
CA PRO A 142 1.31 5.49 -22.43
C PRO A 142 0.50 4.62 -23.40
N ASP A 143 1.16 3.59 -23.93
CA ASP A 143 0.49 2.55 -24.71
C ASP A 143 -0.65 1.90 -23.91
N ARG A 144 -1.72 1.51 -24.62
CA ARG A 144 -2.95 1.02 -23.96
C ARG A 144 -2.71 -0.23 -23.11
N ASP A 145 -1.76 -1.06 -23.49
CA ASP A 145 -1.45 -2.32 -22.84
C ASP A 145 -0.36 -2.19 -21.76
N ASP A 146 0.25 -1.00 -21.59
CA ASP A 146 1.26 -0.75 -20.56
C ASP A 146 0.63 -0.30 -19.24
N ASP A 147 -0.02 -1.25 -18.55
CA ASP A 147 -0.65 -1.01 -17.25
C ASP A 147 0.32 -0.42 -16.21
N PHE A 148 1.62 -0.72 -16.30
CA PHE A 148 2.60 -0.20 -15.36
C PHE A 148 2.80 1.31 -15.52
N GLN A 149 3.05 1.78 -16.75
CA GLN A 149 3.14 3.22 -17.02
C GLN A 149 1.83 3.95 -16.72
N TRP A 150 0.69 3.31 -16.97
CA TRP A 150 -0.59 3.89 -16.59
C TRP A 150 -0.76 4.03 -15.08
N LEU A 151 -0.31 3.05 -14.29
CA LEU A 151 -0.31 3.15 -12.83
C LEU A 151 0.67 4.21 -12.32
N ALA A 152 1.84 4.36 -12.96
CA ALA A 152 2.78 5.44 -12.63
C ALA A 152 2.14 6.82 -12.90
N LEU A 153 1.55 7.00 -14.08
CA LEU A 153 0.84 8.23 -14.45
C LEU A 153 -0.33 8.54 -13.49
N MET A 154 -1.09 7.51 -13.10
CA MET A 154 -2.11 7.63 -12.08
C MET A 154 -1.56 8.18 -10.76
N GLN A 155 -0.42 7.64 -10.30
CA GLN A 155 0.23 8.05 -9.06
C GLN A 155 0.72 9.51 -9.13
N ASP A 156 1.27 9.93 -10.27
CA ASP A 156 1.68 11.32 -10.52
C ASP A 156 0.51 12.31 -10.44
N HIS A 157 -0.68 11.88 -10.89
CA HIS A 157 -1.92 12.64 -10.76
C HIS A 157 -2.63 12.46 -9.40
N GLY A 158 -2.02 11.74 -8.46
CA GLY A 158 -2.50 11.56 -7.09
C GLY A 158 -3.60 10.52 -6.92
N ALA A 159 -3.83 9.67 -7.92
CA ALA A 159 -4.74 8.54 -7.79
C ALA A 159 -4.10 7.42 -6.94
N PRO A 160 -4.87 6.74 -6.09
CA PRO A 160 -4.34 5.61 -5.33
C PRO A 160 -4.05 4.43 -6.26
N THR A 161 -2.84 3.89 -6.21
CA THR A 161 -2.41 2.73 -6.99
C THR A 161 -1.83 1.63 -6.10
N ARG A 162 -1.68 0.43 -6.66
CA ARG A 162 -1.00 -0.68 -5.99
C ARG A 162 0.52 -0.54 -5.94
N LEU A 163 1.08 0.46 -6.63
CA LEU A 163 2.51 0.69 -6.67
C LEU A 163 3.04 1.10 -5.28
N LEU A 164 4.29 0.73 -5.05
CA LEU A 164 5.02 1.00 -3.82
C LEU A 164 6.31 1.70 -4.20
N ASP A 165 6.68 2.70 -3.41
CA ASP A 165 7.88 3.48 -3.65
C ASP A 165 9.11 2.73 -3.10
N PHE A 166 10.10 2.54 -3.96
CA PHE A 166 11.40 1.99 -3.63
C PHE A 166 12.49 2.86 -4.23
N THR A 167 13.65 2.88 -3.59
CA THR A 167 14.84 3.61 -4.03
C THR A 167 16.07 2.72 -3.91
N TRP A 168 16.99 2.84 -4.86
CA TRP A 168 18.29 2.16 -4.78
C TRP A 168 19.24 2.85 -3.80
N SER A 169 18.92 4.08 -3.38
CA SER A 169 19.74 4.81 -2.42
C SER A 169 19.28 4.52 -0.99
N PRO A 170 20.11 3.85 -0.16
CA PRO A 170 19.80 3.64 1.25
C PRO A 170 19.58 4.97 1.99
N TYR A 171 20.38 5.99 1.66
CA TYR A 171 20.27 7.33 2.26
C TYR A 171 18.92 8.00 2.00
N VAL A 172 18.39 7.88 0.77
CA VAL A 172 17.07 8.43 0.43
C VAL A 172 15.97 7.68 1.19
N ALA A 173 16.08 6.35 1.31
CA ALA A 173 15.14 5.57 2.12
C ALA A 173 15.20 5.99 3.60
N ALA A 174 16.39 6.17 4.16
CA ALA A 174 16.56 6.62 5.55
C ALA A 174 15.92 7.99 5.79
N PHE A 175 16.08 8.94 4.86
CA PHE A 175 15.42 10.25 4.94
C PHE A 175 13.90 10.12 5.06
N PHE A 176 13.26 9.30 4.21
CA PHE A 176 11.81 9.07 4.28
C PHE A 176 11.36 8.28 5.51
N ALA A 177 12.24 7.49 6.13
CA ALA A 177 11.93 6.80 7.38
C ALA A 177 11.94 7.76 8.59
N LEU A 178 12.67 8.87 8.53
CA LEU A 178 12.83 9.81 9.63
C LEU A 178 11.88 11.03 9.56
N GLN A 179 11.19 11.24 8.44
CA GLN A 179 10.20 12.29 8.22
C GLN A 179 8.82 11.93 8.82
#